data_AF-A0A1G6W998-F1
#
_entry.id   AF-A0A1G6W998-F1
#
_cell.length_a   1.000
_cell.length_b   1.000
_cell.length_c   1.000
_cell.angle_alpha   90.00
_cell.angle_beta   90.00
_cell.angle_gamma   90.00
#
_symmetry.space_group_name_H-M   'P 1'
#
loop_
_entity.id
_entity.type
_entity.pdbx_description
1 polymer ?
#
loop_
_entity_poly.entity_id
_entity_poly.type
_entity_poly.pdbx_seq_one_letter_code
_entity_poly.pdbx_strand_id
1 'polypeptide(L)'
;MAVKQRTGAQDAFMRWALARILGTPGHPLEFLVDPTTKDWHSRLGSRHRKALRNEHVPPVQAGHLVSFHGLEEAAHERLALQDADDNQEQNYTIETGGRRGIVFATAVEIGGVPVELRTARMWENVGVLKPPGTVAAASPHPGWALSG
;
A
#
# COMPACT_ATOMS: atom_id res chain seq x y z
N MET A 1 17.48 -14.42 8.69
CA MET A 1 16.91 -13.68 7.55
C MET A 1 16.86 -12.22 7.95
N ALA A 2 17.59 -11.35 7.25
CA ALA A 2 17.68 -9.94 7.58
C ALA A 2 16.33 -9.26 7.29
N VAL A 3 15.76 -8.57 8.28
CA VAL A 3 14.60 -7.70 8.09
C VAL A 3 15.10 -6.52 7.27
N LYS A 4 14.73 -6.45 5.99
CA LYS A 4 15.02 -5.31 5.12
C LYS A 4 14.46 -4.05 5.80
N GLN A 5 15.33 -3.13 6.21
CA GLN A 5 14.91 -1.87 6.83
C GLN A 5 13.95 -1.15 5.88
N ARG A 6 12.81 -0.69 6.40
CA ARG A 6 11.90 0.18 5.65
C ARG A 6 12.66 1.45 5.26
N THR A 7 12.55 1.89 4.02
CA THR A 7 13.20 3.13 3.59
C THR A 7 12.50 4.32 4.28
N GLY A 8 13.22 5.43 4.49
CA GLY A 8 12.62 6.65 5.04
C GLY A 8 11.41 7.14 4.23
N ALA A 9 11.39 6.87 2.92
CA ALA A 9 10.29 7.21 2.03
C ALA A 9 9.02 6.39 2.31
N GLN A 10 9.13 5.09 2.60
CA GLN A 10 7.98 4.25 2.94
C GLN A 10 7.30 4.71 4.24
N ASP A 11 8.09 5.03 5.27
CA ASP A 11 7.52 5.53 6.53
C ASP A 11 6.94 6.95 6.37
N ALA A 12 7.58 7.81 5.57
CA ALA A 12 7.03 9.13 5.23
C ALA A 12 5.69 9.01 4.48
N PHE A 13 5.61 8.12 3.49
CA PHE A 13 4.37 7.83 2.76
C PHE A 13 3.25 7.35 3.69
N MET A 14 3.53 6.36 4.55
CA MET A 14 2.52 5.82 5.47
C MET A 14 2.03 6.87 6.46
N ARG A 15 2.89 7.79 6.92
CA ARG A 15 2.45 8.91 7.76
C ARG A 15 1.60 9.91 6.99
N TRP A 16 2.02 10.26 5.78
CA TRP A 16 1.29 11.17 4.90
C TRP A 16 -0.11 10.65 4.55
N ALA A 17 -0.21 9.36 4.19
CA ALA A 17 -1.49 8.72 3.85
C ALA A 17 -2.42 8.66 5.07
N LEU A 18 -1.90 8.29 6.24
CA LEU A 18 -2.69 8.26 7.48
C LEU A 18 -3.24 9.65 7.83
N ALA A 19 -2.41 10.68 7.75
CA ALA A 19 -2.82 12.06 8.01
C ALA A 19 -3.91 12.52 7.03
N ARG A 20 -3.85 12.11 5.75
CA ARG A 20 -4.88 12.41 4.76
C ARG A 20 -6.22 11.75 5.06
N ILE A 21 -6.18 10.46 5.42
CA ILE A 21 -7.38 9.70 5.78
C ILE A 21 -8.02 10.32 7.02
N LEU A 22 -7.25 10.55 8.08
CA LEU A 22 -7.74 11.15 9.33
C LEU A 22 -8.23 12.59 9.18
N GLY A 23 -7.63 13.36 8.28
CA GLY A 23 -8.00 14.76 8.02
C GLY A 23 -9.26 14.93 7.18
N THR A 24 -9.86 13.84 6.67
CA THR A 24 -11.01 13.89 5.77
C THR A 24 -12.17 13.10 6.38
N PRO A 25 -13.21 13.75 6.92
CA PRO A 25 -14.38 13.05 7.45
C PRO A 25 -15.06 12.18 6.37
N GLY A 26 -15.35 10.91 6.69
CA GLY A 26 -15.96 9.96 5.76
C GLY A 26 -15.03 9.53 4.63
N HIS A 27 -13.72 9.54 4.86
CA HIS A 27 -12.74 9.13 3.87
C HIS A 27 -12.99 7.67 3.41
N PRO A 28 -12.99 7.34 2.10
CA PRO A 28 -13.28 5.99 1.62
C PRO A 28 -12.36 4.88 2.17
N LEU A 29 -11.17 5.26 2.62
CA LEU A 29 -10.17 4.37 3.24
C LEU A 29 -10.17 4.36 4.78
N GLU A 30 -11.17 4.95 5.43
CA GLU A 30 -11.23 5.00 6.91
C GLU A 30 -11.27 3.60 7.56
N PHE A 31 -11.72 2.58 6.83
CA PHE A 31 -11.72 1.19 7.28
C PHE A 31 -10.31 0.62 7.53
N LEU A 32 -9.25 1.29 7.06
CA LEU A 32 -7.86 0.92 7.32
C LEU A 32 -7.32 1.45 8.66
N VAL A 33 -8.07 2.35 9.32
CA VAL A 33 -7.62 3.12 10.48
C VAL A 33 -8.43 2.73 11.70
N ASP A 34 -7.72 2.43 12.79
CA ASP A 34 -8.32 2.21 14.09
C ASP A 34 -8.89 3.54 14.63
N PRO A 35 -10.21 3.62 14.89
CA PRO A 35 -10.85 4.85 15.30
C PRO A 35 -10.44 5.30 16.72
N THR A 36 -9.92 4.39 17.54
CA THR A 36 -9.48 4.61 18.92
C THR A 36 -8.05 5.13 18.97
N THR A 37 -7.13 4.42 18.32
CA THR A 37 -5.70 4.77 18.36
C THR A 37 -5.33 5.85 17.35
N LYS A 38 -6.20 6.08 16.35
CA LYS A 38 -5.93 6.96 15.19
C LYS A 38 -4.66 6.52 14.45
N ASP A 39 -4.43 5.22 14.38
CA ASP A 39 -3.33 4.59 13.64
C ASP A 39 -3.85 3.45 12.76
N TRP A 40 -3.01 2.91 11.89
CA TRP A 40 -3.35 1.80 11.02
C TRP A 40 -3.79 0.55 11.81
N HIS A 41 -4.89 -0.09 11.40
CA HIS A 41 -5.34 -1.34 12.01
C HIS A 41 -4.29 -2.45 11.94
N SER A 42 -3.61 -2.59 10.79
CA SER A 42 -2.45 -3.48 10.66
C SER A 42 -1.50 -3.02 9.57
N ARG A 43 -0.19 -3.08 9.85
CA ARG A 43 0.90 -2.83 8.90
C ARG A 43 1.73 -4.09 8.58
N LEU A 44 1.26 -5.25 9.02
CA LEU A 44 1.99 -6.51 8.94
C LEU A 44 1.10 -7.56 8.26
N GLY A 45 1.59 -8.15 7.17
CA GLY A 45 0.91 -9.26 6.48
C GLY A 45 0.65 -10.44 7.41
N SER A 46 -0.38 -11.24 7.11
CA SER A 46 -0.87 -12.39 7.87
C SER A 46 0.20 -13.44 8.19
N ARG A 47 1.28 -13.50 7.39
CA ARG A 47 2.43 -14.38 7.62
C ARG A 47 3.36 -13.92 8.74
N HIS A 48 3.24 -12.68 9.21
CA HIS A 48 4.07 -12.18 10.31
C HIS A 48 3.56 -12.68 11.67
N ARG A 49 4.44 -13.20 12.52
CA ARG A 49 4.08 -13.79 13.84
C ARG A 49 3.32 -12.83 14.76
N LYS A 50 3.52 -11.52 14.59
CA LYS A 50 2.85 -10.45 15.35
C LYS A 50 1.68 -9.79 14.59
N ALA A 51 1.27 -10.31 13.44
CA ALA A 51 0.14 -9.77 12.71
C ALA A 51 -1.11 -9.88 13.59
N LEU A 52 -1.83 -8.76 13.75
CA LEU A 52 -3.20 -8.81 14.23
C LEU A 52 -4.00 -9.58 13.18
N ARG A 53 -4.40 -10.81 13.54
CA ARG A 53 -5.30 -11.62 12.72
C ARG A 53 -6.72 -11.13 12.94
N ASN A 54 -7.00 -9.91 12.49
CA ASN A 54 -8.37 -9.46 12.34
C ASN A 54 -8.76 -9.76 10.89
N GLU A 55 -9.55 -10.81 10.71
CA GLU A 55 -10.01 -11.31 9.40
C GLU A 55 -10.81 -10.27 8.60
N HIS A 56 -11.27 -9.20 9.25
CA HIS A 56 -12.09 -8.16 8.64
C HIS A 56 -11.32 -6.92 8.20
N VAL A 57 -10.03 -6.79 8.52
CA VAL A 57 -9.24 -5.60 8.14
C VAL A 57 -7.96 -5.99 7.41
N PRO A 58 -7.83 -5.64 6.12
CA PRO A 58 -6.65 -6.00 5.34
C PRO A 58 -5.40 -5.28 5.88
N PRO A 59 -4.26 -5.99 6.03
CA PRO A 59 -3.01 -5.35 6.42
C PRO A 59 -2.45 -4.51 5.28
N VAL A 60 -1.96 -3.30 5.58
CA VAL A 60 -1.50 -2.36 4.53
C VAL A 60 -0.04 -1.96 4.67
N GLN A 61 0.61 -1.79 3.53
CA GLN A 61 2.01 -1.37 3.43
C GLN A 61 2.21 -0.38 2.27
N ALA A 62 3.37 0.28 2.30
CA ALA A 62 3.86 1.07 1.19
C ALA A 62 4.40 0.13 0.10
N GLY A 63 3.59 -0.07 -0.93
CA GLY A 63 3.96 -0.82 -2.13
C GLY A 63 4.74 0.04 -3.12
N HIS A 64 5.77 -0.52 -3.74
CA HIS A 64 6.52 0.14 -4.79
C HIS A 64 5.82 -0.02 -6.14
N LEU A 65 5.37 1.07 -6.75
CA LEU A 65 4.82 1.07 -8.11
C LEU A 65 5.91 0.94 -9.18
N VAL A 66 7.10 1.46 -8.86
CA VAL A 66 8.32 1.34 -9.66
C VAL A 66 9.45 1.05 -8.69
N SER A 67 10.06 -0.13 -8.80
CA SER A 67 11.30 -0.48 -8.09
C SER A 67 12.32 -0.95 -9.11
N PHE A 68 13.44 -0.23 -9.24
CA PHE A 68 14.60 -0.68 -10.00
C PHE A 68 15.54 -1.41 -9.05
N HIS A 69 15.41 -2.73 -8.98
CA HIS A 69 16.32 -3.54 -8.18
C HIS A 69 17.75 -3.45 -8.78
N GLY A 70 18.62 -2.64 -8.18
CA GLY A 70 20.02 -2.43 -8.60
C GLY A 70 20.34 -1.07 -9.24
N LEU A 71 19.41 -0.11 -9.26
CA LEU A 71 19.66 1.29 -9.64
C LEU A 71 19.10 2.21 -8.55
N GLU A 72 19.64 2.09 -7.34
CA GLU A 72 19.17 2.79 -6.13
C GLU A 72 19.22 4.33 -6.23
N GLU A 73 19.97 4.88 -7.18
CA GLU A 73 20.18 6.34 -7.30
C GLU A 73 19.28 7.04 -8.34
N ALA A 74 18.58 6.33 -9.23
CA ALA A 74 18.06 6.95 -10.46
C ALA A 74 16.53 7.15 -10.54
N ALA A 75 15.74 6.59 -9.63
CA ALA A 75 14.29 6.72 -9.68
C ALA A 75 13.71 7.18 -8.35
N HIS A 76 13.05 8.33 -8.35
CA HIS A 76 12.16 8.73 -7.26
C HIS A 76 11.16 7.60 -7.00
N GLU A 77 11.31 6.89 -5.88
CA GLU A 77 10.42 5.79 -5.51
C GLU A 77 8.98 6.28 -5.58
N ARG A 78 8.15 5.60 -6.39
CA ARG A 78 6.71 5.85 -6.46
C ARG A 78 6.01 4.85 -5.58
N LEU A 79 5.32 5.34 -4.56
CA LEU A 79 4.66 4.53 -3.54
C LEU A 79 3.14 4.63 -3.67
N ALA A 80 2.46 3.53 -3.34
CA ALA A 80 1.02 3.47 -3.16
C ALA A 80 0.67 2.58 -1.97
N LEU A 81 -0.55 2.71 -1.44
CA LEU A 81 -1.06 1.74 -0.48
C LEU A 81 -1.29 0.41 -1.20
N GLN A 82 -0.71 -0.64 -0.65
CA GLN A 82 -0.82 -2.01 -1.17
C GLN A 82 -1.17 -2.95 -0.01
N ASP A 83 -1.89 -4.02 -0.32
CA ASP A 83 -2.08 -5.12 0.63
C ASP A 83 -0.73 -5.77 0.99
N ALA A 84 -0.53 -5.99 2.29
CA ALA A 84 0.75 -6.47 2.82
C ALA A 84 1.04 -7.93 2.48
N ASP A 85 0.02 -8.76 2.24
CA ASP A 85 0.19 -10.17 1.87
C ASP A 85 0.54 -10.30 0.38
N ASP A 86 -0.15 -9.54 -0.48
CA ASP A 86 0.20 -9.46 -1.91
C ASP A 86 1.62 -8.87 -2.10
N ASN A 87 2.02 -7.87 -1.30
CA ASN A 87 3.38 -7.32 -1.33
C ASN A 87 4.45 -8.36 -0.94
N GLN A 88 4.14 -9.27 -0.01
CA GLN A 88 5.05 -10.36 0.37
C GLN A 88 5.14 -11.45 -0.69
N GLU A 89 4.02 -11.77 -1.35
CA GLU A 89 4.02 -12.73 -2.45
C GLU A 89 4.84 -12.22 -3.64
N GLN A 90 4.66 -10.95 -4.04
CA GLN A 90 5.44 -10.33 -5.11
C GLN A 90 6.94 -10.35 -4.80
N ASN A 91 7.34 -9.98 -3.57
CA ASN A 91 8.75 -10.05 -3.15
C ASN A 91 9.30 -11.47 -3.24
N TYR A 92 8.56 -12.49 -2.77
CA TYR A 92 9.01 -13.88 -2.83
C TYR A 92 9.16 -14.39 -4.26
N THR A 93 8.21 -14.08 -5.16
CA THR A 93 8.30 -14.49 -6.57
C THR A 93 9.50 -13.86 -7.29
N ILE A 94 9.83 -12.61 -6.95
CA ILE A 94 10.99 -11.90 -7.52
C ILE A 94 12.30 -12.46 -6.94
N GLU A 95 12.38 -12.69 -5.63
CA GLU A 95 13.57 -13.20 -4.95
C GLU A 95 13.89 -14.66 -5.32
N THR A 96 12.87 -15.51 -5.47
CA THR A 96 13.07 -16.94 -5.80
C THR A 96 13.30 -17.16 -7.31
N GLY A 97 12.86 -16.22 -8.14
CA GLY A 97 12.96 -16.33 -9.61
C GLY A 97 14.28 -15.85 -10.21
N GLY A 98 15.21 -15.28 -9.44
CA GLY A 98 16.50 -14.77 -9.93
C GLY A 98 16.39 -13.68 -11.00
N ARG A 99 15.18 -13.15 -11.25
CA ARG A 99 14.91 -12.13 -12.24
C ARG A 99 15.04 -10.77 -11.55
N ARG A 100 16.05 -10.00 -11.95
CA ARG A 100 16.14 -8.56 -11.71
C ARG A 100 14.95 -7.88 -12.41
N GLY A 101 13.78 -7.98 -11.78
CA GLY A 101 12.50 -7.57 -12.36
C GLY A 101 12.17 -6.15 -11.97
N ILE A 102 11.74 -5.36 -12.96
CA ILE A 102 11.07 -4.08 -12.71
C ILE A 102 9.60 -4.41 -12.47
N VAL A 103 9.08 -4.08 -11.28
CA VAL A 103 7.63 -4.13 -11.03
C VAL A 103 7.05 -2.82 -11.53
N PHE A 104 6.17 -2.92 -12.53
CA PHE A 104 5.27 -1.84 -12.91
C PHE A 104 3.90 -2.17 -12.34
N ALA A 105 3.59 -1.61 -11.18
CA ALA A 105 2.24 -1.63 -10.65
C ALA A 105 1.57 -0.28 -10.98
N THR A 106 0.28 -0.31 -11.29
CA THR A 106 -0.53 0.89 -11.51
C THR A 106 -1.26 1.26 -10.23
N ALA A 107 -1.42 2.54 -9.95
CA ALA A 107 -2.25 3.01 -8.85
C ALA A 107 -3.44 3.82 -9.34
N VAL A 108 -4.46 3.89 -8.50
CA VAL A 108 -5.63 4.76 -8.63
C VAL A 108 -5.73 5.69 -7.44
N GLU A 109 -6.32 6.85 -7.63
CA GLU A 109 -6.57 7.81 -6.55
C GLU A 109 -7.86 7.48 -5.81
N ILE A 110 -7.76 7.23 -4.50
CA ILE A 110 -8.92 7.03 -3.63
C ILE A 110 -8.84 8.04 -2.49
N GLY A 111 -9.72 9.05 -2.53
CA GLY A 111 -9.75 10.12 -1.52
C GLY A 111 -8.47 10.96 -1.47
N GLY A 112 -7.73 11.07 -2.57
CA GLY A 112 -6.44 11.75 -2.61
C GLY A 112 -5.26 10.91 -2.12
N VAL A 113 -5.46 9.61 -1.89
CA VAL A 113 -4.40 8.66 -1.56
C VAL A 113 -4.20 7.68 -2.72
N PRO A 114 -2.97 7.49 -3.23
CA PRO A 114 -2.70 6.46 -4.23
C PRO A 114 -2.82 5.07 -3.61
N VAL A 115 -3.64 4.23 -4.22
CA VAL A 115 -3.83 2.82 -3.88
C VAL A 115 -3.48 1.97 -5.10
N GLU A 116 -2.70 0.91 -4.90
CA GLU A 116 -2.37 -0.03 -5.96
C GLU A 116 -3.65 -0.67 -6.54
N LEU A 117 -3.77 -0.73 -7.86
CA LEU A 117 -5.02 -1.04 -8.55
C LEU A 117 -5.57 -2.43 -8.20
N ARG A 118 -4.72 -3.45 -8.11
CA ARG A 118 -5.16 -4.80 -7.73
C ARG A 118 -5.69 -4.82 -6.30
N THR A 119 -5.01 -4.15 -5.38
CA THR A 119 -5.40 -3.96 -3.98
C THR A 119 -6.75 -3.25 -3.89
N ALA A 120 -6.91 -2.13 -4.61
CA ALA A 120 -8.17 -1.39 -4.65
C ALA A 120 -9.33 -2.27 -5.14
N ARG A 121 -9.13 -3.02 -6.23
CA ARG A 121 -10.11 -3.97 -6.76
C ARG A 121 -10.43 -5.08 -5.77
N MET A 122 -9.42 -5.62 -5.09
CA MET A 122 -9.61 -6.64 -4.06
C MET A 122 -10.51 -6.11 -2.95
N TRP A 123 -10.21 -4.92 -2.40
CA TRP A 123 -11.01 -4.32 -1.33
C TRP A 123 -12.45 -4.01 -1.73
N GLU A 124 -12.67 -3.57 -2.97
CA GLU A 124 -14.01 -3.37 -3.51
C GLU A 124 -14.76 -4.70 -3.65
N ASN A 125 -14.10 -5.74 -4.19
CA ASN A 125 -14.69 -7.06 -4.38
C ASN A 125 -15.06 -7.74 -3.06
N VAL A 126 -14.26 -7.56 -2.00
CA VAL A 126 -14.58 -8.10 -0.66
C VAL A 126 -15.52 -7.18 0.14
N GLY A 127 -15.88 -6.02 -0.41
CA GLY A 127 -16.89 -5.11 0.14
C GLY A 127 -16.43 -4.22 1.30
N VAL A 128 -15.11 -4.10 1.54
CA VAL A 128 -14.56 -3.18 2.56
C VAL A 128 -14.37 -1.77 2.00
N LEU A 129 -14.03 -1.65 0.72
CA LEU A 129 -14.04 -0.37 0.00
C LEU A 129 -15.45 -0.11 -0.54
N LYS A 130 -16.08 0.97 -0.07
CA LYS A 130 -17.44 1.35 -0.45
C LYS A 130 -17.48 2.79 -0.98
N PRO A 131 -18.46 3.11 -1.86
CA PRO A 131 -19.43 2.21 -2.49
C PRO A 131 -18.82 1.38 -3.64
N PRO A 132 -19.50 0.32 -4.13
CA PRO A 132 -19.11 -0.35 -5.37
C PRO A 132 -19.03 0.62 -6.55
N GLY A 133 -18.01 0.47 -7.41
CA GLY A 133 -17.72 1.37 -8.51
C GLY A 133 -16.75 2.49 -8.16
N THR A 134 -16.31 2.58 -6.90
CA THR A 134 -15.25 3.51 -6.46
C THR A 134 -13.99 3.33 -7.30
N VAL A 135 -13.57 2.09 -7.54
CA VAL A 135 -12.33 1.82 -8.30
C VAL A 135 -12.49 2.14 -9.78
N ALA A 136 -13.66 1.86 -10.36
CA ALA A 136 -13.94 2.15 -11.75
C ALA A 136 -14.04 3.67 -12.05
N ALA A 137 -14.50 4.45 -11.07
CA ALA A 137 -14.58 5.91 -11.17
C ALA A 137 -13.27 6.62 -10.80
N ALA A 138 -12.34 5.93 -10.13
CA ALA A 138 -11.08 6.50 -9.69
C ALA A 138 -10.15 6.83 -10.87
N SER A 139 -9.50 7.99 -10.80
CA SER A 139 -8.51 8.39 -11.79
C SER A 139 -7.19 7.62 -11.57
N PRO A 140 -6.44 7.30 -12.63
CA PRO A 140 -5.08 6.78 -12.49
C PRO A 140 -4.18 7.75 -11.71
N HIS A 141 -3.33 7.23 -10.83
CA HIS A 141 -2.40 8.04 -10.03
C HIS A 141 -0.95 7.59 -10.26
N PRO A 142 0.02 8.50 -10.45
CA PRO A 142 1.43 8.17 -10.70
C PRO A 142 2.20 7.65 -9.47
N GLY A 143 1.52 7.33 -8.37
CA GLY A 143 2.12 7.12 -7.05
C GLY A 143 2.66 8.37 -6.35
N TRP A 144 2.82 8.26 -5.05
CA TRP A 144 3.41 9.28 -4.19
C TRP A 144 4.93 9.23 -4.26
N ALA A 145 5.59 10.39 -4.24
CA ALA A 145 7.04 10.49 -4.14
C ALA A 145 7.40 11.44 -3.00
N LEU A 146 8.50 11.16 -2.32
CA LEU A 146 9.08 12.11 -1.37
C LEU A 146 9.64 13.29 -2.18
N SER A 147 8.99 14.45 -2.10
CA SER A 147 9.56 15.70 -2.59
C SER A 147 10.80 16.01 -1.75
N GLY A 148 11.95 16.22 -2.41
CA GLY A 148 13.16 16.73 -1.75
C GLY A 148 12.99 18.15 -1.24
#